data_AF-A0A8H4B1Z9-F1
#
_entry.id   AF-A0A8H4B1Z9-F1
#
_cell.length_a   1.000
_cell.length_b   1.000
_cell.length_c   1.000
_cell.angle_alpha   90.00
_cell.angle_beta   90.00
_cell.angle_gamma   90.00
#
_symmetry.space_group_name_H-M   'P 1'
#
loop_
_entity.id
_entity.type
_entity.pdbx_description
1 polymer ?
#
loop_
_entity_poly.entity_id
_entity_poly.type
_entity_poly.pdbx_seq_one_letter_code
_entity_poly.pdbx_strand_id
1 'polypeptide(L)' 'MNILIHDDKALISDFGLSTQLDDSNSISNSDLKGILAYIDSQCFLQFGKTIKPDKKSDIYSLGVLFWELSSGKPPISWI' A
#
# COMPACT_ATOMS: atom_id res chain seq x y z
N MET A 1 -7.19 -0.58 -6.46
CA MET A 1 -7.08 0.89 -6.44
C MET A 1 -8.14 1.38 -5.47
N ASN A 2 -7.72 2.11 -4.44
CA ASN A 2 -8.54 2.35 -3.25
C ASN A 2 -8.87 3.85 -3.10
N ILE A 3 -8.96 4.56 -4.24
CA ILE A 3 -9.29 5.99 -4.31
C ILE A 3 -10.47 6.16 -5.25
N LEU A 4 -11.49 6.87 -4.77
CA LEU A 4 -12.71 7.20 -5.49
C LEU A 4 -12.79 8.72 -5.68
N ILE A 5 -13.40 9.17 -6.78
CA ILE A 5 -13.66 10.59 -7.03
C ILE A 5 -15.17 10.84 -6.92
N HIS A 6 -15.55 11.80 -6.08
CA HIS A 6 -16.94 12.24 -5.92
C HIS A 6 -16.97 13.76 -5.74
N ASP A 7 -17.73 14.47 -6.56
CA ASP A 7 -17.84 15.94 -6.55
C ASP A 7 -16.47 16.64 -6.49
N ASP A 8 -15.57 16.29 -7.42
CA ASP A 8 -14.19 16.80 -7.51
C ASP A 8 -13.32 16.56 -6.25
N LYS A 9 -13.74 15.66 -5.36
CA LYS A 9 -12.97 15.27 -4.15
C LYS A 9 -12.48 13.83 -4.26
N ALA A 10 -11.22 13.65 -3.89
CA ALA A 10 -10.64 12.32 -3.72
C ALA A 10 -11.00 11.73 -2.35
N LEU A 11 -11.49 10.49 -2.35
CA LEU A 11 -11.92 9.73 -1.18
C LEU A 11 -11.15 8.41 -1.11
N ILE A 12 -10.70 8.01 0.07
CA ILE A 12 -10.07 6.70 0.29
C ILE A 12 -11.16 5.68 0.60
N SER A 13 -11.08 4.51 -0.03
CA SER A 13 -12.00 3.38 0.17
C SER A 13 -11.24 2.10 0.52
N ASP A 14 -11.97 1.01 0.77
CA ASP A 14 -11.40 -0.33 0.99
C ASP A 14 -10.32 -0.38 2.10
N PHE A 15 -10.81 -0.33 3.35
CA PHE A 15 -10.00 -0.41 4.57
C PHE A 15 -9.74 -1.85 5.03
N GLY A 16 -9.92 -2.86 4.16
CA GLY A 16 -9.79 -4.27 4.53
C GLY A 16 -8.38 -4.68 4.99
N LEU A 17 -7.37 -3.86 4.68
CA LEU A 17 -5.98 -4.02 5.12
C LEU A 17 -5.55 -3.00 6.18
N SER A 18 -6.45 -2.13 6.63
CA SER A 18 -6.13 -1.11 7.64
C SER A 18 -5.98 -1.75 9.02
N THR A 19 -4.96 -1.33 9.77
CA THR A 19 -4.71 -1.81 11.14
C THR A 19 -4.50 -0.63 12.07
N GLN A 20 -4.91 -0.76 13.35
CA GLN A 20 -4.58 0.23 14.37
C GLN A 20 -3.10 0.15 14.74
N LEU A 21 -2.47 1.32 14.89
CA LEU A 21 -1.03 1.44 15.17
C LEU A 21 -0.65 0.86 16.54
N ASP A 22 -1.56 0.95 17.52
CA ASP A 22 -1.30 0.56 18.91
C ASP A 22 -1.71 -0.89 19.23
N ASP A 23 -2.26 -1.62 18.26
CA ASP A 23 -2.56 -3.03 18.46
C ASP A 23 -1.25 -3.83 18.47
N SER A 24 -0.80 -4.21 19.66
CA SER A 24 0.32 -5.16 19.83
C SER A 24 0.07 -6.49 19.10
N ASN A 25 -1.20 -6.81 18.84
CA ASN A 25 -1.67 -7.97 18.11
C ASN A 25 -1.82 -7.76 16.59
N SER A 26 -1.50 -6.57 16.05
CA SER A 26 -1.49 -6.26 14.60
C SER A 26 -0.30 -6.89 13.85
N ILE A 27 0.21 -8.00 14.39
CA ILE A 27 1.12 -8.89 13.67
C ILE A 27 0.23 -9.64 12.67
N SER A 28 -0.04 -9.01 11.53
CA SER A 28 -0.64 -9.73 10.42
C SER A 28 0.30 -10.86 10.06
N ASN A 29 -0.19 -12.10 10.12
CA ASN A 29 0.48 -13.24 9.51
C ASN A 29 1.02 -12.80 8.14
N SER A 30 2.25 -13.22 7.86
CA SER A 30 3.18 -12.78 6.80
C SER A 30 2.69 -12.97 5.36
N ASP A 31 1.39 -13.01 5.14
CA ASP A 31 0.78 -13.01 3.82
C ASP A 31 0.84 -11.57 3.32
N LEU A 32 1.74 -11.35 2.36
CA LEU A 32 1.89 -10.08 1.67
C LEU A 32 0.57 -9.74 0.97
N LYS A 33 -0.23 -8.86 1.58
CA LYS A 33 -1.53 -8.43 1.07
C LYS A 33 -1.40 -7.06 0.42
N GLY A 34 -1.90 -6.95 -0.79
CA GLY A 34 -1.85 -5.71 -1.58
C GLY A 34 -1.40 -5.97 -3.02
N ILE A 35 -1.44 -4.92 -3.83
CA ILE A 35 -0.94 -4.98 -5.22
C ILE A 35 0.57 -4.81 -5.17
N LEU A 36 1.32 -5.80 -5.64
CA LEU A 36 2.78 -5.85 -5.57
C LEU A 36 3.48 -4.57 -6.03
N ALA A 37 2.93 -3.91 -7.06
CA ALA A 37 3.48 -2.67 -7.61
C ALA A 37 3.50 -1.48 -6.63
N TYR A 38 2.68 -1.52 -5.57
CA TYR A 38 2.51 -0.44 -4.61
C TYR A 38 3.04 -0.78 -3.22
N ILE A 39 3.62 -1.98 -3.05
CA ILE A 39 4.13 -2.45 -1.77
C ILE A 39 5.56 -1.93 -1.58
N ASP A 40 5.84 -1.39 -0.41
CA ASP A 40 7.19 -0.98 -0.04
C ASP A 40 8.17 -2.16 -0.17
N SER A 41 9.28 -1.92 -0.86
CA SER A 41 10.43 -2.82 -0.96
C SER A 41 10.86 -3.42 0.39
N GLN A 42 10.75 -2.70 1.50
CA GLN A 42 11.07 -3.23 2.83
C GLN A 42 10.06 -4.28 3.28
N CYS A 43 8.78 -4.09 2.95
CA CYS A 43 7.73 -5.08 3.17
C CYS A 43 7.93 -6.32 2.29
N PHE A 44 8.38 -6.12 1.05
CA PHE A 44 8.65 -7.21 0.11
C PHE A 44 9.89 -8.04 0.48
N LEU A 45 11.00 -7.39 0.87
CA LEU A 45 12.28 -8.06 1.14
C LEU A 45 12.30 -8.87 2.44
N GLN A 46 11.37 -8.61 3.36
CA GLN A 46 11.28 -9.35 4.63
C GLN A 46 10.06 -10.29 4.65
N PHE A 47 9.64 -10.79 3.48
CA PHE A 47 8.64 -11.84 3.33
C PHE A 47 8.89 -12.99 4.33
N GLY A 48 7.90 -13.34 5.15
CA GLY A 48 8.04 -14.36 6.20
C GLY A 48 8.55 -13.85 7.56
N LYS A 49 8.83 -12.55 7.71
CA LYS A 49 9.02 -11.89 9.01
C LYS A 49 7.80 -11.04 9.37
N THR A 50 7.57 -10.86 10.67
CA THR A 50 6.57 -9.91 11.19
C THR A 50 7.02 -8.49 10.90
N ILE A 51 6.57 -7.94 9.77
CA ILE A 51 6.70 -6.52 9.47
C ILE A 51 5.35 -5.90 9.81
N LYS A 52 5.35 -4.90 10.69
CA LYS A 52 4.16 -4.09 10.89
C LYS A 52 4.09 -3.07 9.75
N PRO A 53 3.03 -3.07 8.92
CA PRO A 53 2.79 -1.95 8.02
C PRO A 53 2.73 -0.67 8.86
N ASP A 54 3.46 0.35 8.42
CA ASP A 54 3.59 1.63 9.10
C ASP A 54 3.22 2.78 8.15
N LYS A 55 3.15 3.99 8.69
CA LYS A 55 2.85 5.20 7.91
C LYS A 55 3.83 5.42 6.75
N LYS A 56 5.07 4.92 6.83
CA LYS A 56 6.07 5.08 5.75
C LYS A 56 5.74 4.19 4.57
N SER A 57 5.25 2.97 4.84
CA SER A 57 4.78 2.07 3.79
C SER A 57 3.59 2.66 3.00
N ASP A 58 2.66 3.33 3.69
CA ASP A 58 1.54 4.04 3.05
C ASP A 58 2.05 5.21 2.17
N ILE A 59 3.02 6.00 2.67
CA ILE A 59 3.62 7.11 1.92
C ILE A 59 4.33 6.61 0.66
N TYR A 60 5.02 5.47 0.73
CA TYR A 60 5.65 4.86 -0.43
C TYR A 60 4.61 4.53 -1.51
N SER A 61 3.53 3.84 -1.13
CA SER A 61 2.46 3.46 -2.06
C SER A 61 1.80 4.68 -2.73
N LEU A 62 1.63 5.77 -1.98
CA LEU A 62 1.13 7.04 -2.52
C LEU A 62 2.11 7.68 -3.50
N GLY A 63 3.42 7.62 -3.21
CA GLY A 63 4.46 8.10 -4.11
C GLY A 63 4.47 7.36 -5.44
N VAL A 64 4.32 6.03 -5.41
CA VAL A 64 4.20 5.19 -6.62
C VAL A 64 2.96 5.58 -7.44
N LEU A 65 1.82 5.80 -6.80
CA LEU A 65 0.61 6.26 -7.46
C LEU A 65 0.81 7.62 -8.16
N PHE A 66 1.41 8.60 -7.48
CA PHE A 66 1.69 9.90 -8.10
C PHE A 66 2.66 9.78 -9.28
N TRP A 67 3.65 8.89 -9.18
CA TRP A 67 4.54 8.62 -10.29
C TRP A 67 3.78 8.02 -11.49
N GLU A 68 2.89 7.06 -11.28
CA GLU A 68 2.05 6.47 -12.34
C GLU A 68 1.20 7.56 -13.02
N LEU A 69 0.52 8.40 -12.24
CA LEU A 69 -0.29 9.51 -12.75
C LEU A 69 0.54 10.53 -13.55
N SER A 70 1.74 10.86 -13.07
CA SER A 70 2.61 11.85 -13.74
C SER A 70 3.27 11.31 -15.01
N SER A 71 3.59 10.01 -15.03
CA SER A 71 4.29 9.38 -16.14
C SER A 71 3.36 8.80 -17.20
N GLY A 72 2.11 8.53 -16.84
CA GLY A 72 1.13 7.79 -17.65
C GLY A 72 1.55 6.33 -17.88
N LYS A 73 2.50 5.80 -17.10
CA LYS A 73 3.06 4.46 -17.25
C LYS A 73 2.81 3.64 -15.98
N PRO A 74 2.50 2.34 -16.11
CA PRO A 74 2.32 1.47 -14.95
C PRO A 74 3.64 1.37 -14.14
N PRO A 75 3.58 1.41 -12.79
CA PRO A 75 4.75 1.44 -11.93
C PRO A 75 5.59 0.16 -11.96
N ILE A 76 4.98 -0.98 -12.25
CA ILE A 76 5.68 -2.24 -12.52
C ILE A 76 5.08 -2.84 -13.78
N SER A 77 5.86 -2.91 -14.86
CA SER A 77 5.55 -3.72 -16.04
C SER A 77 6.32 -5.03 -15.98
N TRP A 78 5.83 -5.99 -15.21
CA TRP A 78 6.26 -7.39 -15.32
C TRP A 78 5.02 -8.27 -15.36
N ILE A 79 4.36 -8.25 -16.52
CA ILE A 79 3.66 -9.33 -17.22
C ILE A 79 3.72 -8.97 -18.70
#